data_AF-A0A1B7LKD4-F1
#
_entry.id   AF-A0A1B7LKD4-F1
#
_cell.length_a   1.000
_cell.length_b   1.000
_cell.length_c   1.000
_cell.angle_alpha   90.00
_cell.angle_beta   90.00
_cell.angle_gamma   90.00
#
_symmetry.space_group_name_H-M   'P 1'
#
loop_
_entity.id
_entity.type
_entity.pdbx_description
1 polymer ?
#
loop_
_entity_poly.entity_id
_entity_poly.type
_entity_poly.pdbx_seq_one_letter_code
_entity_poly.pdbx_strand_id
1 'polypeptide(L)'
;MAANLDRLIKEIKSLSSEEKYELARRLNEEAVFDDQSWFWTPEWQAAEKEADDDIAAGRVYRYDNVDDLIRSVRDRKNREQEKCDL
;
A
#
# COMPACT_ATOMS: atom_id res chain seq x y z
N MET A 1 -13.08 -6.74 17.51
CA MET A 1 -12.56 -5.49 16.92
C MET A 1 -13.18 -5.18 15.55
N ALA A 2 -13.30 -6.14 14.63
CA ALA A 2 -13.91 -5.93 13.30
C ALA A 2 -15.32 -5.31 13.31
N ALA A 3 -16.22 -5.77 14.18
CA ALA A 3 -17.61 -5.30 14.23
C ALA A 3 -17.78 -3.80 14.54
N ASN A 4 -16.81 -3.18 15.23
CA ASN A 4 -16.85 -1.75 15.50
C ASN A 4 -16.45 -0.94 14.25
N LEU A 5 -15.48 -1.45 13.48
CA LEU A 5 -15.03 -0.82 12.24
C LEU A 5 -16.13 -0.86 11.16
N ASP A 6 -16.80 -2.00 10.99
CA ASP A 6 -17.90 -2.13 10.02
C ASP A 6 -19.05 -1.18 10.32
N ARG A 7 -19.35 -0.99 11.61
CA ARG A 7 -20.36 -0.05 12.07
C ARG A 7 -19.97 1.38 11.73
N LEU A 8 -18.74 1.78 12.05
CA LEU A 8 -18.24 3.12 11.74
C LEU A 8 -18.23 3.40 10.22
N ILE A 9 -17.82 2.42 9.41
CA ILE A 9 -17.87 2.55 7.94
C ILE A 9 -19.31 2.78 7.47
N LYS A 10 -20.29 2.05 8.03
CA LYS A 10 -21.69 2.22 7.67
C LYS A 10 -22.22 3.60 8.07
N GLU A 11 -21.86 4.07 9.27
CA GLU A 11 -22.23 5.40 9.77
C GLU A 11 -21.64 6.49 8.85
N ILE A 12 -20.34 6.44 8.53
CA ILE A 12 -19.67 7.38 7.61
C ILE A 12 -20.33 7.39 6.22
N LYS A 13 -20.66 6.21 5.67
CA LYS A 13 -21.32 6.11 4.36
C LYS A 13 -22.70 6.76 4.35
N SER A 14 -23.42 6.69 5.47
CA SER A 14 -24.77 7.25 5.62
C SER A 14 -24.84 8.76 5.85
N LEU A 15 -23.71 9.41 6.13
CA LEU A 15 -23.65 10.86 6.33
C LEU A 15 -24.11 11.65 5.09
N SER A 16 -24.74 12.80 5.34
CA SER A 16 -25.08 13.80 4.32
C SER A 16 -23.82 14.37 3.67
N SER A 17 -23.99 15.08 2.56
CA SER A 17 -22.87 15.77 1.90
C SER A 17 -22.23 16.78 2.86
N GLU A 18 -23.04 17.59 3.55
CA GLU A 18 -22.58 18.58 4.52
C GLU A 18 -21.82 17.94 5.68
N GLU A 19 -22.33 16.84 6.22
CA GLU A 19 -21.68 16.10 7.30
C GLU A 19 -20.35 15.48 6.84
N LYS A 20 -20.28 14.98 5.60
CA LYS A 20 -19.02 14.47 5.00
C LYS A 20 -17.99 15.58 4.83
N TYR A 21 -18.40 16.76 4.37
CA TYR A 21 -17.50 17.90 4.25
C TYR A 21 -16.98 18.37 5.61
N GLU A 22 -17.84 18.45 6.61
CA GLU A 22 -17.44 18.86 7.96
C GLU A 22 -16.51 17.84 8.62
N LEU A 23 -16.78 16.54 8.44
CA LEU A 23 -15.88 15.48 8.89
C LEU A 23 -14.52 15.56 8.19
N ALA A 24 -14.48 15.76 6.87
CA ALA A 24 -13.24 15.90 6.12
C ALA A 24 -12.44 17.13 6.53
N ARG A 25 -13.10 18.27 6.77
CA ARG A 25 -12.47 19.50 7.28
C ARG A 25 -11.77 19.24 8.61
N ARG A 26 -12.47 18.61 9.56
CA ARG A 26 -11.93 18.29 10.88
C ARG A 26 -10.74 17.33 10.83
N LEU A 27 -10.84 16.27 10.03
CA LEU A 27 -9.75 15.32 9.86
C LEU A 27 -8.51 15.97 9.22
N ASN A 28 -8.72 16.92 8.30
CA ASN A 28 -7.63 17.69 7.72
C ASN A 28 -6.97 18.64 8.75
N GLU A 29 -7.75 19.26 9.65
CA GLU A 29 -7.24 20.08 10.76
C GLU A 29 -6.44 19.26 11.78
N GLU A 30 -6.83 18.01 12.01
CA GLU A 30 -6.11 17.06 12.86
C GLU A 30 -4.87 16.46 12.17
N ALA A 31 -4.47 16.97 10.99
CA ALA A 31 -3.34 16.50 10.18
C ALA A 31 -3.40 15.02 9.81
N VAL A 32 -4.59 14.42 9.78
CA VAL A 32 -4.77 13.00 9.39
C VAL A 32 -4.47 12.78 7.90
N PHE A 33 -4.49 13.84 7.09
CA PHE A 33 -4.37 13.78 5.63
C PHE A 33 -3.19 14.55 5.02
N ASP A 34 -2.37 15.22 5.84
CA ASP A 34 -1.44 16.23 5.30
C ASP A 34 -0.25 15.64 4.52
N ASP A 35 0.28 14.50 4.95
CA ASP A 35 1.47 13.88 4.36
C ASP A 35 1.24 12.49 3.75
N GLN A 36 0.10 11.82 4.03
CA GLN A 36 -0.22 10.47 3.54
C GLN A 36 -1.31 10.42 2.46
N SER A 37 -1.76 11.56 1.93
CA SER A 37 -2.82 11.55 0.89
C SER A 37 -2.42 10.76 -0.36
N TRP A 38 -1.13 10.71 -0.67
CA TRP A 38 -0.57 9.91 -1.77
C TRP A 38 -0.86 8.40 -1.64
N PHE A 39 -1.02 7.88 -0.42
CA PHE A 39 -1.30 6.47 -0.17
C PHE A 39 -2.66 6.05 -0.75
N TRP A 40 -3.59 7.00 -0.85
CA TRP A 40 -4.95 6.78 -1.33
C TRP A 40 -5.13 7.09 -2.81
N THR A 41 -4.06 7.40 -3.56
CA THR A 41 -4.18 7.59 -5.01
C THR A 41 -4.54 6.26 -5.69
N PRO A 42 -5.31 6.29 -6.80
CA PRO A 42 -5.64 5.09 -7.54
C PRO A 42 -4.40 4.27 -7.94
N GLU A 43 -3.32 4.95 -8.30
CA GLU A 43 -2.05 4.34 -8.70
C GLU A 43 -1.40 3.59 -7.53
N TRP A 44 -1.38 4.19 -6.34
CA TRP A 44 -0.80 3.54 -5.16
C TRP A 44 -1.62 2.33 -4.71
N GLN A 45 -2.95 2.46 -4.66
CA GLN A 45 -3.85 1.36 -4.30
C GLN A 45 -3.77 0.19 -5.28
N ALA A 46 -3.56 0.46 -6.58
CA ALA A 46 -3.33 -0.58 -7.58
C ALA A 46 -2.01 -1.34 -7.32
N ALA A 47 -0.94 -0.61 -7.00
CA ALA A 47 0.35 -1.21 -6.66
C ALA A 47 0.29 -2.03 -5.36
N GLU A 48 -0.44 -1.56 -4.33
CA GLU A 48 -0.65 -2.34 -3.10
C GLU A 48 -1.41 -3.63 -3.37
N LYS A 49 -2.46 -3.57 -4.20
CA LYS A 49 -3.18 -4.77 -4.60
C LYS A 49 -2.27 -5.78 -5.32
N GLU A 50 -1.40 -5.32 -6.22
CA GLU A 50 -0.43 -6.18 -6.90
C GLU A 50 0.55 -6.81 -5.91
N ALA A 51 1.08 -6.02 -4.97
CA ALA A 51 1.97 -6.52 -3.92
C ALA A 51 1.30 -7.58 -3.02
N ASP A 52 0.05 -7.36 -2.62
CA ASP A 52 -0.74 -8.33 -1.87
C ASP A 52 -0.95 -9.63 -2.66
N ASP A 53 -1.26 -9.53 -3.96
CA ASP A 53 -1.43 -10.69 -4.84
C ASP A 53 -0.09 -11.44 -5.03
N ASP A 54 1.05 -10.74 -5.08
CA ASP A 54 2.40 -11.32 -5.12
C ASP A 54 2.73 -12.07 -3.82
N ILE A 55 2.44 -11.47 -2.67
CA ILE A 55 2.64 -12.09 -1.35
C ILE A 55 1.78 -13.36 -1.24
N ALA A 56 0.50 -13.26 -1.60
CA ALA A 56 -0.45 -14.38 -1.53
C ALA A 56 -0.04 -15.53 -2.47
N ALA A 57 0.49 -15.21 -3.65
CA ALA A 57 0.98 -16.20 -4.60
C ALA A 57 2.40 -16.71 -4.30
N GLY A 58 3.06 -16.21 -3.25
CA GLY A 58 4.42 -16.58 -2.91
C GLY A 58 5.47 -16.10 -3.91
N ARG A 59 5.17 -15.07 -4.72
CA ARG A 59 6.11 -14.41 -5.64
C ARG A 59 7.08 -13.45 -4.93
N VAL A 60 7.37 -13.73 -3.66
CA VAL A 60 8.21 -12.92 -2.79
C VAL A 60 9.40 -13.74 -2.28
N TYR A 61 10.53 -13.08 -2.11
CA TYR A 61 11.74 -13.69 -1.55
C TYR A 61 11.92 -13.21 -0.11
N ARG A 62 12.20 -14.14 0.80
CA ARG A 62 12.56 -13.84 2.19
C ARG A 62 14.05 -14.08 2.38
N TYR A 63 14.70 -13.20 3.14
CA TYR A 63 16.11 -13.28 3.48
C TYR A 63 16.24 -13.05 4.99
N ASP A 64 17.16 -13.76 5.63
CA ASP A 64 17.38 -13.64 7.07
C ASP A 64 18.20 -12.40 7.43
N ASN A 65 18.95 -11.85 6.46
CA ASN A 65 19.77 -10.66 6.63
C ASN A 65 19.91 -9.86 5.32
N VAL A 66 20.41 -8.64 5.45
CA VAL A 66 20.55 -7.68 4.34
C VAL A 66 21.66 -8.08 3.36
N ASP A 67 22.74 -8.73 3.82
CA ASP A 67 23.84 -9.14 2.95
C ASP A 67 23.39 -10.19 1.92
N ASP A 68 22.55 -11.13 2.35
CA ASP A 68 21.98 -12.16 1.46
C ASP A 68 21.00 -11.56 0.44
N LEU A 69 20.19 -10.57 0.85
CA LEU A 69 19.35 -9.78 -0.06
C LEU A 69 20.21 -9.05 -1.11
N ILE A 70 21.28 -8.38 -0.70
CA ILE A 70 22.14 -7.61 -1.62
C ILE A 70 22.81 -8.55 -2.63
N ARG A 71 23.31 -9.70 -2.18
CA ARG A 71 23.90 -10.71 -3.08
C ARG A 71 22.88 -11.21 -4.11
N SER A 72 21.68 -11.60 -3.65
CA SER A 72 20.67 -12.15 -4.56
C SER A 72 20.23 -11.15 -5.63
N VAL A 73 20.08 -9.87 -5.26
CA VAL A 73 19.71 -8.79 -6.19
C VAL A 73 20.80 -8.55 -7.23
N ARG A 74 22.08 -8.50 -6.81
CA ARG A 74 23.21 -8.37 -7.74
C ARG A 74 23.28 -9.55 -8.70
N ASP A 75 23.16 -10.77 -8.19
CA ASP A 75 23.24 -11.98 -9.02
C ASP A 75 22.10 -12.03 -10.05
N ARG A 76 20.90 -11.59 -9.67
CA ARG A 76 19.75 -11.50 -10.60
C ARG A 76 20.01 -10.48 -11.70
N LYS A 77 20.53 -9.30 -11.34
CA LYS A 77 20.88 -8.26 -12.31
C LYS A 77 21.93 -8.73 -13.30
N ASN A 78 22.97 -9.44 -12.84
CA ASN A 78 24.02 -9.97 -13.71
C ASN A 78 23.46 -11.01 -14.70
N ARG A 79 22.63 -11.95 -14.22
CA ARG A 79 21.97 -12.95 -15.09
C ARG A 79 21.02 -12.34 -16.12
N GLU A 80 20.37 -11.23 -15.77
CA GLU A 80 19.48 -10.51 -16.69
C GLU A 80 20.29 -9.75 -17.75
N GLN A 81 21.40 -9.14 -17.36
CA GLN A 81 22.32 -8.47 -18.29
C GLN A 81 22.93 -9.47 -19.29
N GLU A 82 23.42 -10.62 -18.81
CA GLU A 82 23.96 -11.68 -19.67
C GLU A 82 22.93 -12.20 -20.69
N LYS A 83 21.63 -12.17 -20.37
CA LYS A 83 20.55 -12.55 -21.29
C LYS A 83 20.22 -11.48 -22.33
N CYS A 84 20.41 -10.19 -22.01
CA CYS A 84 20.20 -9.09 -22.94
C CYS A 84 21.37 -8.88 -23.91
N ASP A 85 22.57 -9.33 -23.53
CA ASP A 85 23.79 -9.22 -24.32
C ASP A 85 23.98 -10.38 -25.33
N LEU A 86 23.07 -11.37 -25.33
CA LEU A 86 22.98 -12.52 -26.26
C LEU A 86 21.90 -12.30 -27.33
#